data_AF-A0A3D0U0G2-F1
#
_entry.id   AF-A0A3D0U0G2-F1
#
_cell.length_a   1.000
_cell.length_b   1.000
_cell.length_c   1.000
_cell.angle_alpha   90.00
_cell.angle_beta   90.00
_cell.angle_gamma   90.00
#
_symmetry.space_group_name_H-M   'P 1'
#
loop_
_entity.id
_entity.type
_entity.pdbx_description
1 polymer ?
#
loop_
_entity_poly.entity_id
_entity_poly.type
_entity_poly.pdbx_seq_one_letter_code
_entity_poly.pdbx_strand_id
1 'polypeptide(L)'
;KPIGLMKGAFKTPTLRDITLTAPYFHDGSAATLMDVVNHYETGGSVKTNLSPNMKALQLTPAEKNDLVAFMKALTTPPQAFTLPVIPPNNF
;
A
#
# COMPACT_ATOMS: atom_id res chain seq x y z
N LYS A 1 20.94 10.71 -16.06
CA LYS A 1 21.37 9.29 -16.23
C LYS A 1 20.73 8.50 -15.09
N PRO A 2 19.95 7.42 -15.32
CA PRO A 2 19.38 6.65 -14.23
C PRO A 2 20.50 6.07 -13.37
N ILE A 3 20.39 6.24 -12.06
CA ILE A 3 21.37 5.71 -11.09
C ILE A 3 21.07 4.21 -10.99
N GLY A 4 22.07 3.34 -11.23
CA GLY A 4 21.88 1.88 -11.18
C GLY A 4 21.28 1.39 -9.87
N LEU A 5 21.52 2.13 -8.77
CA LEU A 5 20.93 1.93 -7.45
C LEU A 5 19.39 1.98 -7.44
N MET A 6 18.75 2.69 -8.36
CA MET A 6 17.30 2.88 -8.42
C MET A 6 16.57 1.84 -9.26
N LYS A 7 17.27 0.86 -9.85
CA LYS A 7 16.63 -0.20 -10.63
C LYS A 7 15.71 -1.03 -9.72
N GLY A 8 14.40 -1.00 -9.98
CA GLY A 8 13.40 -1.69 -9.16
C GLY A 8 12.93 -0.91 -7.93
N ALA A 9 13.39 0.33 -7.75
CA ALA A 9 12.88 1.20 -6.69
C ALA A 9 11.48 1.73 -7.05
N PHE A 10 10.59 1.74 -6.07
CA PHE A 10 9.25 2.34 -6.17
C PHE A 10 9.14 3.54 -5.24
N LYS A 11 8.31 4.52 -5.62
CA LYS A 11 7.90 5.59 -4.71
C LYS A 11 7.08 4.97 -3.58
N THR A 12 7.42 5.27 -2.33
CA THR A 12 6.61 4.86 -1.18
C THR A 12 5.24 5.53 -1.24
N PRO A 13 4.13 4.76 -1.31
CA PRO A 13 2.78 5.32 -1.31
C PRO A 13 2.39 5.83 0.09
N THR A 14 1.35 6.67 0.16
CA THR A 14 0.72 7.06 1.43
C THR A 14 -0.17 5.93 1.97
N LEU A 15 -0.43 5.95 3.27
CA LEU A 15 -1.35 5.03 3.95
C LEU A 15 -2.69 5.68 4.34
N ARG A 16 -2.91 6.96 4.00
CA ARG A 16 -4.20 7.62 4.21
C ARG A 16 -5.27 6.94 3.35
N ASP A 17 -6.41 6.64 3.97
CA ASP A 17 -7.56 5.98 3.32
C ASP A 17 -7.22 4.63 2.66
N ILE A 18 -6.17 3.95 3.14
CA ILE A 18 -5.63 2.73 2.53
C ILE A 18 -6.65 1.59 2.43
N THR A 19 -7.64 1.55 3.32
CA THR A 19 -8.67 0.49 3.27
C THR A 19 -9.61 0.62 2.07
N LEU A 20 -9.59 1.75 1.36
CA LEU A 20 -10.42 2.03 0.19
C LEU A 20 -9.72 1.74 -1.15
N THR A 21 -8.47 1.27 -1.12
CA THR A 21 -7.62 1.19 -2.32
C THR A 21 -7.10 -0.21 -2.61
N ALA A 22 -7.76 -1.25 -2.10
CA ALA A 22 -7.42 -2.62 -2.47
C ALA A 22 -7.68 -2.85 -3.98
N PRO A 23 -6.89 -3.72 -4.67
CA PRO A 23 -5.76 -4.49 -4.14
C PRO A 23 -4.48 -3.66 -3.95
N TYR A 24 -3.54 -4.17 -3.17
CA TYR A 24 -2.33 -3.47 -2.73
C TYR A 24 -1.09 -3.83 -3.55
N PHE A 25 -0.01 -3.06 -3.32
CA PHE A 25 1.21 -3.00 -4.13
C PHE A 25 1.01 -2.35 -5.51
N HIS A 26 2.13 -2.10 -6.21
CA HIS A 26 2.13 -1.42 -7.50
C HIS A 26 1.54 -2.28 -8.64
N ASP A 27 1.44 -3.59 -8.42
CA ASP A 27 0.94 -4.59 -9.36
C ASP A 27 -0.40 -5.21 -8.92
N GLY A 28 -0.95 -4.79 -7.77
CA GLY A 28 -2.19 -5.34 -7.23
C GLY A 28 -2.08 -6.78 -6.72
N SER A 29 -0.87 -7.28 -6.42
CA SER A 29 -0.66 -8.69 -6.06
C SER A 29 -1.16 -9.08 -4.66
N ALA A 30 -1.40 -8.12 -3.76
CA ALA A 30 -1.91 -8.38 -2.42
C ALA A 30 -3.40 -8.03 -2.29
N ALA A 31 -4.23 -8.99 -1.87
CA ALA A 31 -5.67 -8.78 -1.72
C ALA A 31 -6.03 -8.07 -0.40
N THR A 32 -5.27 -8.32 0.66
CA THR A 32 -5.56 -7.81 2.00
C THR A 32 -4.38 -7.05 2.62
N LEU A 33 -4.66 -6.19 3.60
CA LEU A 33 -3.61 -5.54 4.39
C LEU A 33 -2.77 -6.56 5.17
N MET A 34 -3.34 -7.72 5.52
CA MET A 34 -2.61 -8.79 6.19
C MET A 34 -1.59 -9.43 5.24
N ASP A 35 -1.93 -9.60 3.96
CA ASP A 35 -0.97 -10.07 2.94
C ASP A 35 0.22 -9.10 2.80
N VAL A 36 -0.06 -7.79 2.87
CA VAL A 36 0.98 -6.75 2.86
C VAL A 36 1.89 -6.88 4.09
N VAL A 37 1.33 -7.00 5.30
CA VAL A 37 2.11 -7.17 6.53
C VAL A 37 2.96 -8.44 6.49
N ASN A 38 2.40 -9.56 6.04
CA ASN A 38 3.12 -10.82 5.89
C ASN A 38 4.26 -10.71 4.86
N HIS A 39 4.06 -10.00 3.75
CA HIS A 39 5.13 -9.75 2.78
C HIS A 39 6.31 -9.02 3.43
N TYR A 40 6.06 -7.92 4.15
CA TYR A 40 7.12 -7.17 4.82
C TYR A 40 7.79 -7.95 5.95
N GLU A 41 7.04 -8.77 6.69
CA GLU A 41 7.60 -9.65 7.71
C GLU A 41 8.66 -10.60 7.13
N THR A 42 8.47 -11.14 5.93
CA THR A 42 9.47 -12.05 5.33
C THR A 42 10.79 -11.37 4.95
N GLY A 43 10.83 -10.03 4.94
CA GLY A 43 11.99 -9.29 4.42
C GLY A 43 12.05 -9.24 2.89
N GLY A 44 10.94 -9.53 2.21
CA GLY A 44 10.83 -9.45 0.74
C GLY A 44 11.37 -10.68 0.01
N SER A 45 10.72 -11.04 -1.09
CA SER A 45 11.02 -12.27 -1.84
C SER A 45 12.06 -12.07 -2.96
N VAL A 46 12.31 -10.82 -3.37
CA VAL A 46 13.22 -10.48 -4.48
C VAL A 46 14.63 -10.30 -3.96
N LYS A 47 15.60 -11.02 -4.53
CA LYS A 47 17.02 -10.96 -4.09
C LYS A 47 17.87 -9.95 -4.86
N THR A 48 17.37 -9.39 -5.95
CA THR A 48 18.10 -8.45 -6.81
C THR A 48 17.62 -7.02 -6.61
N ASN A 49 18.54 -6.08 -6.38
CA ASN A 49 18.25 -4.65 -6.12
C ASN A 49 17.29 -4.38 -4.95
N LEU A 50 17.21 -5.30 -3.98
CA LEU A 50 16.42 -5.12 -2.78
C LEU A 50 17.11 -4.11 -1.85
N SER A 51 16.30 -3.29 -1.15
CA SER A 51 16.81 -2.36 -0.14
C SER A 51 17.52 -3.12 1.00
N PRO A 52 18.69 -2.65 1.49
CA PRO A 52 19.36 -3.25 2.64
C PRO A 52 18.55 -3.16 3.94
N ASN A 53 17.52 -2.30 3.97
CA ASN A 53 16.60 -2.17 5.10
C ASN A 53 15.44 -3.18 5.04
N MET A 54 15.24 -3.87 3.92
CA MET A 54 14.25 -4.92 3.82
C MET A 54 14.84 -6.20 4.45
N LYS A 55 14.45 -6.45 5.69
CA LYS A 55 14.92 -7.59 6.50
C LYS A 55 13.73 -8.32 7.08
N ALA A 56 13.89 -9.61 7.32
CA ALA A 56 12.86 -10.38 7.99
C ALA A 56 12.60 -9.81 9.39
N LEU A 57 11.33 -9.74 9.76
CA LEU A 57 10.83 -9.33 11.05
C LEU A 57 10.31 -10.57 11.78
N GLN A 58 10.32 -10.54 13.11
CA GLN A 58 9.77 -11.62 13.94
C GLN A 58 8.53 -11.11 14.65
N LEU A 59 7.51 -10.74 13.87
CA LEU A 59 6.28 -10.18 14.41
C LEU A 59 5.40 -11.29 14.98
N THR A 60 4.95 -11.10 16.20
CA THR A 60 3.90 -11.94 16.78
C THR A 60 2.58 -11.75 16.03
N PRO A 61 1.65 -12.72 16.09
CA PRO A 61 0.32 -12.55 15.50
C PRO A 61 -0.43 -11.31 16.02
N ALA A 62 -0.21 -10.94 17.29
CA ALA A 62 -0.80 -9.74 17.87
C ALA A 62 -0.26 -8.47 17.21
N GLU A 63 1.06 -8.33 17.07
CA GLU A 63 1.67 -7.15 16.44
C GLU A 63 1.24 -6.97 14.97
N LYS A 64 1.07 -8.08 14.23
CA LYS A 64 0.52 -8.02 12.87
C LYS A 64 -0.90 -7.48 12.85
N ASN A 65 -1.74 -7.95 13.77
CA ASN A 65 -3.12 -7.47 13.90
C ASN A 65 -3.16 -5.99 14.29
N ASP A 66 -2.27 -5.56 15.18
CA ASP A 66 -2.17 -4.17 15.62
C ASP A 66 -1.73 -3.24 14.48
N LEU A 67 -0.79 -3.67 13.63
CA LEU A 67 -0.42 -2.92 12.42
C LEU A 67 -1.59 -2.78 11.45
N VAL A 68 -2.34 -3.86 11.23
CA VAL A 68 -3.54 -3.81 10.39
C VAL A 68 -4.61 -2.89 11.01
N ALA A 69 -4.81 -2.95 12.33
CA ALA A 69 -5.74 -2.08 13.04
C ALA A 69 -5.34 -0.60 12.94
N PHE A 70 -4.04 -0.30 13.09
CA PHE A 70 -3.49 1.03 12.89
C PHE A 70 -3.76 1.55 11.47
N MET A 71 -3.47 0.76 10.43
CA MET A 71 -3.75 1.14 9.04
C MET A 71 -5.24 1.40 8.78
N LYS A 72 -6.13 0.61 9.39
CA LYS A 72 -7.58 0.84 9.32
C LYS A 72 -7.98 2.17 9.96
N ALA A 73 -7.35 2.57 11.05
CA ALA A 73 -7.60 3.84 11.73
C ALA A 73 -7.16 5.08 10.91
N LEU A 74 -6.36 4.90 9.85
CA LEU A 74 -5.96 5.97 8.93
C LEU A 74 -6.99 6.29 7.84
N THR A 75 -8.15 5.61 7.87
CA THR A 75 -9.23 5.83 6.89
C THR A 75 -10.29 6.77 7.44
N THR A 76 -10.61 7.78 6.66
CA THR A 76 -11.67 8.75 6.94
C THR A 76 -13.04 8.13 6.63
N PRO A 77 -14.08 8.40 7.44
CA PRO A 77 -15.44 8.01 7.09
C PRO A 77 -15.84 8.55 5.70
N PRO A 78 -16.60 7.78 4.89
CA PRO A 78 -17.06 8.24 3.59
C PRO A 78 -17.85 9.55 3.69
N GLN A 79 -17.46 10.54 2.90
CA GLN A 79 -18.21 11.78 2.77
C GLN A 79 -19.15 11.67 1.57
N ALA A 80 -20.41 12.06 1.75
CA ALA A 80 -21.35 12.14 0.65
C ALA A 80 -20.88 13.15 -0.40
N PHE A 81 -20.86 12.73 -1.67
CA PHE A 81 -20.59 13.60 -2.82
C PHE A 81 -21.86 13.72 -3.65
N THR A 82 -22.25 14.95 -3.98
CA THR A 82 -23.35 15.22 -4.91
C THR A 82 -22.78 15.35 -6.32
N LEU A 83 -23.27 14.52 -7.25
CA LEU A 83 -22.83 14.60 -8.65
C LEU A 83 -23.14 15.99 -9.23
N PRO A 84 -22.17 16.65 -9.88
CA PRO A 84 -22.42 17.92 -10.54
C PRO A 84 -23.33 17.72 -11.76
N VAL A 85 -24.21 18.68 -12.01
CA VAL A 85 -24.97 18.73 -13.27
C VAL A 85 -24.02 19.15 -14.39
N ILE A 86 -23.77 18.25 -15.33
CA ILE A 86 -22.94 18.53 -16.51
C ILE A 86 -23.73 19.45 -17.45
N PRO A 87 -23.13 20.53 -18.01
CA PRO A 87 -23.81 21.36 -18.99
C PRO A 87 -24.17 20.57 -20.26
N PRO A 88 -25.29 20.91 -20.93
CA PRO A 88 -25.70 20.25 -22.16
C PRO A 88 -24.66 20.44 -23.28
N ASN A 89 -24.51 19.40 -24.12
CA ASN A 89 -23.56 19.40 -25.22
C ASN A 89 -24.16 20.19 -26.41
N ASN A 90 -23.79 21.46 -26.57
CA ASN A 90 -24.25 22.33 -27.66
C ASN A 90 -23.23 22.41 -28.82
N PHE A 91 -22.37 21.40 -28.98
CA PHE A 91 -21.46 21.26 -30.12
C PHE A 91 -22.12 20.47 -31.26
#